data_AF-A0A7S3W5S7-F1
#
_entry.id   AF-A0A7S3W5S7-F1
#
_cell.length_a   1.000
_cell.length_b   1.000
_cell.length_c   1.000
_cell.angle_alpha   90.00
_cell.angle_beta   90.00
_cell.angle_gamma   90.00
#
_symmetry.space_group_name_H-M   'P 1'
#
loop_
_entity.id
_entity.type
_entity.pdbx_description
1 polymer ?
#
loop_
_entity_poly.entity_id
_entity_poly.type
_entity_poly.pdbx_seq_one_letter_code
_entity_poly.pdbx_strand_id
1 'polypeptide(L)'
;GCPVGQVSDCCCSYQELEETNTQTLHALLKRVVATPFFGHFRLNICSECRLWRDNPMCTLRDCSVCECEAPPAWALQYDCEQAPQVSPAVDVASPFAHAASSWEDDSSIADGEAEVVVDLRANPERYTGYAGASAARVWDEVHHRNCFQGAPAEGAAEADEPCGGLSAAQRVYNRLVSGLHSSISLHIAHGYCLERSKTTIAECAVWGPNATLARERVLDHPDRVENLYATFAILLRAVLRAGDAV
;
A
#
# COMPACT_ATOMS: atom_id res chain seq x y z
N GLY A 1 -18.73 -16.05 2.59
CA GLY A 1 -18.05 -16.99 3.50
C GLY A 1 -16.55 -16.85 3.30
N CYS A 2 -15.73 -17.26 4.27
CA CYS A 2 -14.27 -17.24 4.09
C CYS A 2 -13.84 -18.26 3.02
N PRO A 3 -12.82 -17.95 2.21
CA PRO A 3 -12.28 -18.91 1.23
C PRO A 3 -11.67 -20.12 1.95
N VAL A 4 -11.82 -21.30 1.33
CA VAL A 4 -11.30 -22.58 1.83
C VAL A 4 -10.33 -23.18 0.81
N GLY A 5 -9.30 -23.88 1.29
CA GLY A 5 -8.29 -24.52 0.45
C GLY A 5 -6.95 -23.77 0.44
N GLN A 6 -6.17 -24.03 -0.61
CA GLN A 6 -4.82 -23.45 -0.80
C GLN A 6 -4.89 -22.13 -1.57
N VAL A 7 -3.98 -21.22 -1.25
CA VAL A 7 -3.75 -20.02 -2.06
C VAL A 7 -2.86 -20.41 -3.23
N SER A 8 -3.30 -20.16 -4.47
CA SER A 8 -2.51 -20.50 -5.66
C SER A 8 -1.14 -19.82 -5.63
N ASP A 9 -0.11 -20.53 -6.09
CA ASP A 9 1.30 -20.10 -6.08
C ASP A 9 1.87 -19.79 -4.68
N CYS A 10 1.17 -20.19 -3.61
CA CYS A 10 1.68 -20.24 -2.24
C CYS A 10 1.73 -21.69 -1.71
N CYS A 11 2.66 -21.97 -0.82
CA CYS A 11 2.63 -23.19 0.00
C CYS A 11 1.84 -22.95 1.30
N CYS A 12 0.64 -22.39 1.21
CA CYS A 12 -0.16 -21.99 2.36
C CYS A 12 -1.66 -22.02 2.07
N SER A 13 -2.45 -22.32 3.09
CA SER A 13 -3.92 -22.24 3.05
C SER A 13 -4.44 -20.87 3.48
N TYR A 14 -5.66 -20.55 3.05
CA TYR A 14 -6.38 -19.37 3.53
C TYR A 14 -6.55 -19.37 5.05
N GLN A 15 -6.83 -20.55 5.62
CA GLN A 15 -7.03 -20.71 7.06
C GLN A 15 -5.75 -20.43 7.85
N GLU A 16 -4.61 -20.97 7.41
CA GLU A 16 -3.32 -20.73 8.08
C GLU A 16 -2.94 -19.24 8.08
N LEU A 17 -3.14 -18.54 6.95
CA LEU A 17 -2.88 -17.11 6.86
C LEU A 17 -3.79 -16.29 7.78
N GLU A 18 -5.08 -16.62 7.80
CA GLU A 18 -6.07 -15.94 8.63
C GLU A 18 -5.82 -16.17 10.13
N GLU A 19 -5.53 -17.40 10.54
CA GLU A 19 -5.19 -17.72 11.93
C GLU A 19 -3.90 -17.02 12.35
N THR A 20 -2.86 -17.05 11.51
CA THR A 20 -1.59 -16.35 11.78
C THR A 20 -1.80 -14.85 11.93
N ASN A 21 -2.61 -14.25 11.04
CA ASN A 21 -2.92 -12.83 11.10
C ASN A 21 -3.71 -12.47 12.36
N THR A 22 -4.81 -13.18 12.62
CA THR A 22 -5.74 -12.86 13.71
C THR A 22 -5.15 -13.13 15.10
N GLN A 23 -4.39 -14.22 15.25
CA GLN A 23 -3.86 -14.63 16.55
C GLN A 23 -2.56 -13.91 16.92
N THR A 24 -1.73 -13.56 15.93
CA THR A 24 -0.37 -13.06 16.18
C THR A 24 -0.10 -11.73 15.51
N LEU A 25 -0.18 -11.66 14.17
CA LEU A 25 0.39 -10.54 13.43
C LEU A 25 -0.39 -9.23 13.64
N HIS A 26 -1.72 -9.28 13.62
CA HIS A 26 -2.54 -8.07 13.64
C HIS A 26 -2.29 -7.20 14.89
N ALA A 27 -2.25 -7.83 16.07
CA ALA A 27 -1.99 -7.11 17.32
C ALA A 27 -0.58 -6.52 17.40
N LEU A 28 0.42 -7.25 16.88
CA LEU A 28 1.81 -6.78 16.82
C LEU A 28 1.95 -5.61 15.85
N LEU A 29 1.47 -5.77 14.62
CA LEU A 29 1.55 -4.74 13.57
C LEU A 29 0.83 -3.47 14.01
N LYS A 30 -0.35 -3.57 14.62
CA LYS A 30 -1.09 -2.41 15.14
C LYS A 30 -0.29 -1.60 16.16
N ARG A 31 0.55 -2.25 16.97
CA ARG A 31 1.45 -1.56 17.90
C ARG A 31 2.65 -0.95 17.18
N VAL A 32 3.26 -1.67 16.24
CA VAL A 32 4.44 -1.22 15.49
C VAL A 32 4.13 0.03 14.68
N VAL A 33 3.05 0.03 13.89
CA VAL A 33 2.64 1.18 13.05
C VAL A 33 2.19 2.39 13.86
N ALA A 34 1.85 2.21 15.14
CA ALA A 34 1.51 3.33 16.03
C ALA A 34 2.74 4.03 16.64
N THR A 35 3.93 3.42 16.53
CA THR A 35 5.17 4.02 17.03
C THR A 35 5.56 5.27 16.24
N PRO A 36 6.32 6.21 16.83
CA PRO A 36 6.79 7.38 16.10
C PRO A 36 7.60 7.04 14.85
N PHE A 37 8.41 5.98 14.87
CA PHE A 37 9.23 5.57 13.72
C PHE A 37 8.38 5.16 12.51
N PHE A 38 7.39 4.29 12.69
CA PHE A 38 6.55 3.79 11.60
C PHE A 38 5.29 4.62 11.33
N GLY A 39 4.93 5.53 12.24
CA GLY A 39 3.76 6.38 12.12
C GLY A 39 3.95 7.59 11.22
N HIS A 40 5.20 7.95 10.88
CA HIS A 40 5.50 9.10 10.03
C HIS A 40 6.03 8.66 8.66
N PHE A 41 5.60 9.33 7.60
CA PHE A 41 6.03 9.07 6.24
C PHE A 41 6.40 10.37 5.52
N ARG A 42 7.58 10.42 4.90
CA ARG A 42 8.05 11.54 4.09
C ARG A 42 7.54 11.36 2.65
N LEU A 43 6.91 12.38 2.10
CA LEU A 43 6.27 12.32 0.79
C LEU A 43 6.26 13.67 0.09
N ASN A 44 6.20 13.62 -1.23
CA ASN A 44 6.01 14.78 -2.08
C ASN A 44 4.64 14.69 -2.77
N ILE A 45 3.71 15.52 -2.31
CA ILE A 45 2.32 15.61 -2.82
C ILE A 45 2.11 16.78 -3.78
N CYS A 46 3.13 17.63 -3.95
CA CYS A 46 3.06 18.79 -4.83
C CYS A 46 3.56 18.50 -6.25
N SER A 47 4.08 17.29 -6.51
CA SER A 47 4.53 16.87 -7.83
C SER A 47 3.42 16.93 -8.88
N GLU A 48 3.75 17.47 -10.04
CA GLU A 48 2.85 17.48 -11.19
C GLU A 48 2.83 16.12 -11.90
N CYS A 49 1.64 15.64 -12.27
CA CYS A 49 1.50 14.44 -13.09
C CYS A 49 2.08 14.67 -14.49
N ARG A 50 3.12 13.89 -14.85
CA ARG A 50 3.80 13.98 -16.15
C ARG A 50 3.06 13.27 -17.29
N LEU A 51 2.07 12.44 -16.97
CA LEU A 51 1.36 11.62 -17.97
C LEU A 51 0.16 12.36 -18.57
N TRP A 52 -0.60 13.09 -17.75
CA TRP A 52 -1.75 13.87 -18.20
C TRP A 52 -2.10 14.97 -17.19
N ARG A 53 -2.84 15.97 -17.66
CA ARG A 53 -3.48 16.95 -16.79
C ARG A 53 -4.83 16.42 -16.34
N ASP A 54 -5.06 16.41 -15.04
CA ASP A 54 -6.34 16.06 -14.44
C ASP A 54 -6.71 17.11 -13.39
N ASN A 55 -7.99 17.20 -13.09
CA ASN A 55 -8.47 17.96 -11.94
C ASN A 55 -9.27 16.99 -11.06
N PRO A 56 -8.58 16.11 -10.31
CA PRO A 56 -9.23 15.06 -9.55
C PRO A 56 -10.13 15.70 -8.49
N MET A 57 -11.42 15.34 -8.54
CA MET A 57 -12.39 15.80 -7.56
C MET A 57 -12.73 14.64 -6.62
N CYS A 58 -12.82 14.97 -5.34
CA CYS A 58 -13.28 14.09 -4.28
C CYS A 58 -14.21 14.88 -3.38
N THR A 59 -15.03 14.16 -2.63
CA THR A 59 -16.19 14.78 -1.96
C THR A 59 -16.02 14.95 -0.46
N LEU A 60 -14.91 14.47 0.11
CA LEU A 60 -14.60 14.61 1.53
C LEU A 60 -13.31 15.40 1.74
N ARG A 61 -13.24 16.10 2.88
CA ARG A 61 -12.04 16.83 3.32
C ARG A 61 -10.85 15.89 3.54
N ASP A 62 -11.12 14.65 3.93
CA ASP A 62 -10.14 13.57 4.09
C ASP A 62 -9.44 13.13 2.79
N CYS A 63 -9.74 13.79 1.67
CA CYS A 63 -9.05 13.57 0.41
C CYS A 63 -7.73 14.36 0.30
N SER A 64 -7.52 15.36 1.16
CA SER A 64 -6.21 15.97 1.37
C SER A 64 -5.59 15.42 2.64
N VAL A 65 -4.29 15.21 2.61
CA VAL A 65 -3.52 14.78 3.78
C VAL A 65 -3.35 15.98 4.72
N CYS A 66 -3.58 15.77 6.01
CA CYS A 66 -3.23 16.73 7.03
C CYS A 66 -1.70 16.76 7.19
N GLU A 67 -1.09 17.86 6.74
CA GLU A 67 0.32 18.22 6.97
C GLU A 67 0.54 18.62 8.44
N CYS A 68 0.33 17.68 9.36
CA CYS A 68 0.49 17.94 10.78
C CYS A 68 1.92 17.62 11.24
N GLU A 69 2.55 18.67 11.79
CA GLU A 69 3.80 18.75 12.56
C GLU A 69 5.12 18.63 11.78
N ALA A 70 6.03 19.57 12.08
CA ALA A 70 7.44 19.43 11.74
C ALA A 70 7.94 18.06 12.26
N PRO A 71 8.79 17.35 11.50
CA PRO A 71 9.29 16.06 11.93
C PRO A 71 9.82 16.17 13.37
N PRO A 72 9.42 15.25 14.27
CA PRO A 72 9.81 15.34 15.67
C PRO A 72 11.33 15.33 15.79
N ALA A 73 11.90 16.06 16.77
CA ALA A 73 13.34 16.31 16.85
C ALA A 73 14.21 15.03 16.77
N TRP A 74 13.74 13.87 17.26
CA TRP A 74 14.46 12.59 17.15
C TRP A 74 14.62 12.09 15.71
N ALA A 75 13.72 12.46 14.80
CA ALA A 75 13.84 12.17 13.36
C ALA A 75 14.89 13.06 12.68
N LEU A 76 15.32 14.14 13.35
CA LEU A 76 16.35 15.07 12.91
C LEU A 76 17.67 14.93 13.69
N GLN A 77 17.73 13.99 14.65
CA GLN A 77 18.78 13.95 15.69
C GLN A 77 19.34 12.53 15.87
N TYR A 78 19.45 11.78 14.77
CA TYR A 78 20.19 10.51 14.77
C TYR A 78 21.67 10.79 14.56
N ASP A 79 22.38 11.06 15.67
CA ASP A 79 23.83 11.20 15.65
C ASP A 79 24.46 9.80 15.69
N CYS A 80 24.93 9.32 14.53
CA CYS A 80 25.47 7.96 14.37
C CYS A 80 26.70 7.67 15.25
N GLU A 81 27.31 8.70 15.85
CA GLU A 81 28.51 8.57 16.67
C GLU A 81 28.25 8.03 18.09
N GLN A 82 27.00 7.96 18.55
CA GLN A 82 26.65 7.55 19.92
C GLN A 82 25.89 6.22 20.02
N ALA A 83 25.85 5.43 18.95
CA ALA A 83 25.29 4.08 19.02
C ALA A 83 26.07 3.24 20.06
N PRO A 84 25.38 2.54 21.00
CA PRO A 84 26.05 1.69 21.98
C PRO A 84 26.89 0.64 21.24
N GLN A 85 28.17 0.57 21.57
CA GLN A 85 29.13 -0.39 21.00
C GLN A 85 28.70 -1.81 21.39
N VAL A 86 27.88 -2.44 20.55
CA VAL A 86 27.60 -3.87 20.64
C VAL A 86 28.76 -4.60 19.97
N SER A 87 29.37 -5.51 20.73
CA SER A 87 30.56 -6.30 20.38
C SER A 87 30.52 -6.90 18.96
N PRO A 88 31.68 -7.08 18.29
CA PRO A 88 31.74 -7.37 16.87
C PRO A 88 31.53 -8.86 16.60
N ALA A 89 30.28 -9.23 16.32
CA ALA A 89 30.00 -10.44 15.58
C ALA A 89 28.70 -10.21 14.81
N VAL A 90 28.86 -9.98 13.50
CA VAL A 90 27.84 -9.65 12.49
C VAL A 90 27.52 -8.15 12.41
N ASP A 91 27.86 -7.56 11.25
CA ASP A 91 27.61 -6.18 10.82
C ASP A 91 26.10 -5.89 10.66
N VAL A 92 25.36 -5.83 11.77
CA VAL A 92 23.91 -5.53 11.79
C VAL A 92 23.63 -4.05 12.05
N ALA A 93 24.67 -3.23 12.34
CA ALA A 93 24.53 -1.79 12.52
C ALA A 93 24.44 -1.01 11.19
N SER A 94 24.81 -1.62 10.06
CA SER A 94 24.87 -0.96 8.75
C SER A 94 23.48 -0.67 8.13
N PRO A 95 22.48 -1.56 8.14
CA PRO A 95 21.19 -1.29 7.46
C PRO A 95 20.37 -0.17 8.13
N PHE A 96 20.37 -0.09 9.47
CA PHE A 96 19.60 0.94 10.20
C PHE A 96 20.33 2.28 10.25
N ALA A 97 21.66 2.29 10.28
CA ALA A 97 22.44 3.52 10.11
C ALA A 97 22.25 4.09 8.70
N HIS A 98 22.18 3.25 7.66
CA HIS A 98 21.90 3.68 6.28
C HIS A 98 20.45 4.11 6.07
N ALA A 99 19.48 3.47 6.72
CA ALA A 99 18.07 3.88 6.65
C ALA A 99 17.81 5.22 7.37
N ALA A 100 18.58 5.54 8.43
CA ALA A 100 18.53 6.85 9.09
C ALA A 100 19.34 7.92 8.33
N SER A 101 20.52 7.58 7.78
CA SER A 101 21.30 8.51 6.94
C SER A 101 20.64 8.81 5.60
N SER A 102 19.77 7.92 5.12
CA SER A 102 18.91 8.14 3.93
C SER A 102 17.86 9.24 4.14
N TRP A 103 17.64 9.73 5.36
CA TRP A 103 16.78 10.90 5.59
C TRP A 103 17.49 12.19 5.17
N GLU A 104 18.82 12.20 5.17
CA GLU A 104 19.65 13.36 4.82
C GLU A 104 20.24 13.28 3.40
N ASP A 105 20.42 12.07 2.83
CA ASP A 105 21.09 11.86 1.54
C ASP A 105 20.27 11.00 0.56
N ASP A 106 19.18 11.58 0.04
CA ASP A 106 18.61 11.13 -1.25
C ASP A 106 18.63 12.28 -2.24
N SER A 107 19.77 12.42 -2.92
CA SER A 107 19.99 13.34 -4.03
C SER A 107 19.27 12.92 -5.33
N SER A 108 18.36 11.93 -5.29
CA SER A 108 17.61 11.46 -6.46
C SER A 108 16.26 12.16 -6.68
N ILE A 109 15.85 13.07 -5.81
CA ILE A 109 14.62 13.86 -5.96
C ILE A 109 14.99 15.29 -6.38
N ALA A 110 14.44 15.73 -7.51
CA ALA A 110 14.80 16.99 -8.15
C ALA A 110 14.68 18.19 -7.19
N ASP A 111 15.75 19.00 -7.14
CA ASP A 111 15.81 20.31 -6.50
C ASP A 111 14.52 21.12 -6.79
N GLY A 112 13.71 21.38 -5.74
CA GLY A 112 12.66 22.41 -5.79
C GLY A 112 11.22 22.00 -5.46
N GLU A 113 10.92 20.74 -5.16
CA GLU A 113 9.56 20.34 -4.74
C GLU A 113 9.44 20.27 -3.20
N ALA A 114 8.35 20.83 -2.66
CA ALA A 114 8.12 20.88 -1.21
C ALA A 114 7.83 19.47 -0.67
N GLU A 115 8.77 18.96 0.12
CA GLU A 115 8.59 17.70 0.83
C GLU A 115 7.90 17.92 2.17
N VAL A 116 6.97 17.02 2.50
CA VAL A 116 6.23 17.05 3.77
C VAL A 116 6.37 15.72 4.50
N VAL A 117 6.37 15.79 5.83
CA VAL A 117 6.27 14.62 6.69
C VAL A 117 4.84 14.54 7.20
N VAL A 118 4.25 13.36 7.14
CA VAL A 118 2.85 13.13 7.46
C VAL A 118 2.73 12.06 8.53
N ASP A 119 1.92 12.32 9.56
CA ASP A 119 1.48 11.31 10.51
C ASP A 119 0.35 10.45 9.92
N LEU A 120 0.65 9.19 9.62
CA LEU A 120 -0.29 8.20 9.07
C LEU A 120 -1.43 7.86 10.03
N ARG A 121 -1.25 8.08 11.35
CA ARG A 121 -2.28 7.82 12.36
C ARG A 121 -3.40 8.86 12.31
N ALA A 122 -3.05 10.09 11.93
CA ALA A 122 -3.99 11.17 11.69
C ALA A 122 -4.64 11.09 10.29
N ASN A 123 -4.04 10.32 9.37
CA ASN A 123 -4.44 10.17 7.97
C ASN A 123 -4.72 8.70 7.60
N PRO A 124 -5.71 8.04 8.22
CA PRO A 124 -6.01 6.65 7.92
C PRO A 124 -6.61 6.48 6.52
N GLU A 125 -6.25 5.40 5.82
CA GLU A 125 -6.89 5.04 4.55
C GLU A 125 -8.38 4.71 4.77
N ARG A 126 -9.26 5.46 4.09
CA ARG A 126 -10.72 5.32 4.19
C ARG A 126 -11.42 5.93 2.98
N TYR A 127 -12.74 5.88 2.93
CA TYR A 127 -13.52 6.50 1.86
C TYR A 127 -13.28 8.02 1.82
N THR A 128 -12.80 8.52 0.67
CA THR A 128 -12.57 9.97 0.40
C THR A 128 -13.57 10.56 -0.60
N GLY A 129 -14.34 9.69 -1.26
CA GLY A 129 -15.20 10.06 -2.38
C GLY A 129 -14.45 10.33 -3.70
N TYR A 130 -13.17 9.97 -3.79
CA TYR A 130 -12.45 9.93 -5.07
C TYR A 130 -13.00 8.80 -5.95
N ALA A 131 -13.54 9.14 -7.13
CA ALA A 131 -14.21 8.20 -8.02
C ALA A 131 -14.33 8.76 -9.45
N GLY A 132 -15.03 8.02 -10.32
CA GLY A 132 -15.34 8.46 -11.69
C GLY A 132 -14.17 8.32 -12.65
N ALA A 133 -14.18 9.13 -13.73
CA ALA A 133 -13.24 8.99 -14.84
C ALA A 133 -11.77 9.19 -14.44
N SER A 134 -11.49 10.05 -13.45
CA SER A 134 -10.13 10.26 -12.94
C SER A 134 -9.58 8.99 -12.29
N ALA A 135 -10.31 8.43 -11.31
CA ALA A 135 -9.92 7.20 -10.64
C ALA A 135 -9.85 6.00 -11.61
N ALA A 136 -10.81 5.91 -12.54
CA ALA A 136 -10.83 4.87 -13.56
C ALA A 136 -9.60 4.95 -14.47
N ARG A 137 -9.19 6.15 -14.91
CA ARG A 137 -8.00 6.35 -15.74
C ARG A 137 -6.73 5.91 -15.04
N VAL A 138 -6.57 6.23 -13.75
CA VAL A 138 -5.40 5.81 -12.96
C VAL A 138 -5.32 4.29 -12.92
N TRP A 139 -6.40 3.60 -12.57
CA TRP A 139 -6.40 2.14 -12.49
C TRP A 139 -6.30 1.48 -13.87
N ASP A 140 -6.90 2.04 -14.90
CA ASP A 140 -6.75 1.58 -16.27
C ASP A 140 -5.28 1.65 -16.70
N GLU A 141 -4.61 2.78 -16.46
CA GLU A 141 -3.19 2.93 -16.79
C GLU A 141 -2.30 1.97 -16.00
N VAL A 142 -2.56 1.80 -14.69
CA VAL A 142 -1.85 0.85 -13.85
C VAL A 142 -2.02 -0.56 -14.39
N HIS A 143 -3.24 -1.04 -14.62
CA HIS A 143 -3.49 -2.42 -15.06
C HIS A 143 -3.12 -2.66 -16.53
N HIS A 144 -3.28 -1.68 -17.41
CA HIS A 144 -2.96 -1.79 -18.83
C HIS A 144 -1.45 -1.85 -19.08
N ARG A 145 -0.64 -1.09 -18.32
CA ARG A 145 0.83 -1.18 -18.39
C ARG A 145 1.41 -2.43 -17.74
N ASN A 146 0.66 -3.11 -16.90
CA ASN A 146 1.06 -4.37 -16.27
C ASN A 146 1.09 -5.55 -17.25
N CYS A 147 0.60 -5.34 -18.47
CA CYS A 147 0.86 -6.23 -19.60
C CYS A 147 2.13 -5.76 -20.29
N PHE A 148 3.27 -6.01 -19.63
CA PHE A 148 4.62 -5.73 -20.12
C PHE A 148 4.71 -6.15 -21.59
N GLN A 149 4.66 -5.20 -22.51
CA GLN A 149 4.74 -5.47 -23.94
C GLN A 149 6.13 -5.99 -24.26
N GLY A 150 6.31 -7.30 -24.19
CA GLY A 150 7.34 -8.01 -24.94
C GLY A 150 6.74 -8.37 -26.29
N ALA A 151 7.46 -8.07 -27.37
CA ALA A 151 7.07 -8.41 -28.74
C ALA A 151 6.47 -9.82 -28.81
N PRO A 152 5.43 -10.04 -29.65
CA PRO A 152 4.95 -11.39 -29.88
C PRO A 152 6.14 -12.25 -30.28
N ALA A 153 6.38 -13.35 -29.57
CA ALA A 153 7.30 -14.37 -30.05
C ALA A 153 6.84 -14.72 -31.47
N GLU A 154 7.71 -14.57 -32.47
CA GLU A 154 7.38 -14.87 -33.86
C GLU A 154 6.73 -16.26 -33.93
N GLY A 155 5.44 -16.31 -34.25
CA GLY A 155 4.65 -17.53 -34.31
C GLY A 155 3.62 -17.77 -33.19
N ALA A 156 3.44 -16.85 -32.24
CA ALA A 156 2.29 -16.90 -31.33
C ALA A 156 1.00 -16.59 -32.09
N ALA A 157 0.14 -17.60 -32.24
CA ALA A 157 -1.22 -17.46 -32.75
C ALA A 157 -1.93 -16.30 -32.04
N GLU A 158 -2.81 -15.60 -32.76
CA GLU A 158 -3.67 -14.54 -32.22
C GLU A 158 -4.38 -15.04 -30.95
N ALA A 159 -3.77 -14.75 -29.80
CA ALA A 159 -4.40 -14.93 -28.51
C ALA A 159 -5.33 -13.73 -28.36
N ASP A 160 -6.62 -13.97 -28.57
CA ASP A 160 -7.74 -13.05 -28.35
C ASP A 160 -7.88 -12.60 -26.87
N GLU A 161 -6.93 -13.02 -26.01
CA GLU A 161 -6.83 -12.69 -24.60
C GLU A 161 -5.77 -11.59 -24.39
N PRO A 162 -6.16 -10.42 -23.88
CA PRO A 162 -5.21 -9.44 -23.40
C PRO A 162 -4.26 -10.14 -22.42
N CYS A 163 -2.96 -10.16 -22.75
CA CYS A 163 -1.88 -10.62 -21.87
C CYS A 163 -1.68 -12.16 -21.78
N GLY A 164 -2.07 -12.93 -22.79
CA GLY A 164 -1.85 -14.39 -22.85
C GLY A 164 -0.39 -14.90 -22.87
N GLY A 165 0.60 -14.02 -23.05
CA GLY A 165 2.03 -14.35 -23.17
C GLY A 165 2.91 -14.02 -21.95
N LEU A 166 2.32 -13.71 -20.80
CA LEU A 166 3.08 -13.24 -19.63
C LEU A 166 4.01 -14.31 -19.04
N SER A 167 5.20 -13.90 -18.59
CA SER A 167 6.11 -14.72 -17.80
C SER A 167 5.58 -14.95 -16.38
N ALA A 168 6.18 -15.90 -15.65
CA ALA A 168 5.80 -16.16 -14.25
C ALA A 168 5.94 -14.91 -13.37
N ALA A 169 7.05 -14.15 -13.52
CA ALA A 169 7.27 -12.92 -12.75
C ALA A 169 6.22 -11.85 -13.04
N GLN A 170 5.83 -11.72 -14.31
CA GLN A 170 4.80 -10.75 -14.73
C GLN A 170 3.43 -11.13 -14.18
N ARG A 171 3.08 -12.43 -14.15
CA ARG A 171 1.86 -12.90 -13.49
C ARG A 171 1.85 -12.59 -12.00
N VAL A 172 2.97 -12.82 -11.29
CA VAL A 172 3.08 -12.48 -9.86
C VAL A 172 2.88 -10.98 -9.64
N TYR A 173 3.49 -10.13 -10.48
CA TYR A 173 3.32 -8.69 -10.40
C TYR A 173 1.85 -8.26 -10.58
N ASN A 174 1.15 -8.80 -11.58
CA ASN A 174 -0.27 -8.49 -11.81
C ASN A 174 -1.14 -8.89 -10.62
N ARG A 175 -0.84 -10.04 -10.00
CA ARG A 175 -1.52 -10.49 -8.77
C ARG A 175 -1.26 -9.54 -7.60
N LEU A 176 -0.02 -9.07 -7.43
CA LEU A 176 0.33 -8.08 -6.39
C LEU A 176 -0.46 -6.78 -6.56
N VAL A 177 -0.51 -6.24 -7.77
CA VAL A 177 -1.26 -5.00 -8.05
C VAL A 177 -2.77 -5.22 -7.85
N SER A 178 -3.31 -6.36 -8.29
CA SER A 178 -4.72 -6.72 -8.09
C SER A 178 -5.06 -6.89 -6.59
N GLY A 179 -4.18 -7.51 -5.82
CA GLY A 179 -4.36 -7.66 -4.38
C GLY A 179 -4.26 -6.33 -3.62
N LEU A 180 -3.34 -5.44 -4.01
CA LEU A 180 -3.27 -4.07 -3.49
C LEU A 180 -4.56 -3.30 -3.79
N HIS A 181 -5.05 -3.34 -5.03
CA HIS A 181 -6.32 -2.70 -5.41
C HIS A 181 -7.51 -3.26 -4.61
N SER A 182 -7.50 -4.57 -4.34
CA SER A 182 -8.49 -5.24 -3.50
C SER A 182 -8.42 -4.79 -2.03
N SER A 183 -7.21 -4.63 -1.48
CA SER A 183 -6.98 -4.10 -0.13
C SER A 183 -7.55 -2.68 0.02
N ILE A 184 -7.22 -1.78 -0.91
CA ILE A 184 -7.72 -0.39 -0.93
C ILE A 184 -9.25 -0.38 -0.96
N SER A 185 -9.85 -1.20 -1.84
CA SER A 185 -11.31 -1.30 -1.96
C SER A 185 -11.97 -1.79 -0.67
N LEU A 186 -11.35 -2.73 0.05
CA LEU A 186 -11.84 -3.21 1.35
C LEU A 186 -11.65 -2.18 2.47
N HIS A 187 -10.55 -1.42 2.50
CA HIS A 187 -10.39 -0.32 3.46
C HIS A 187 -11.43 0.79 3.23
N ILE A 188 -11.71 1.15 1.96
CA ILE A 188 -12.80 2.07 1.62
C ILE A 188 -14.14 1.55 2.11
N ALA A 189 -14.42 0.25 1.91
CA ALA A 189 -15.67 -0.36 2.38
C ALA A 189 -15.73 -0.46 3.91
N HIS A 190 -14.61 -0.67 4.59
CA HIS A 190 -14.54 -0.77 6.05
C HIS A 190 -14.70 0.60 6.73
N GLY A 191 -14.00 1.62 6.23
CA GLY A 191 -14.09 3.01 6.66
C GLY A 191 -14.96 3.84 5.72
N TYR A 192 -16.22 3.44 5.52
CA TYR A 192 -17.14 4.14 4.62
C TYR A 192 -17.88 5.26 5.34
N CYS A 193 -18.19 6.35 4.63
CA CYS A 193 -19.01 7.42 5.20
C CYS A 193 -20.50 7.07 5.09
N LEU A 194 -21.13 6.68 6.20
CA LEU A 194 -22.54 6.28 6.27
C LEU A 194 -23.48 7.49 6.34
N GLU A 195 -23.07 8.54 7.05
CA GLU A 195 -23.82 9.80 7.15
C GLU A 195 -22.87 11.00 7.03
N ARG A 196 -23.20 11.96 6.16
CA ARG A 196 -22.45 13.22 6.03
C ARG A 196 -22.91 14.23 7.09
N SER A 197 -22.01 15.10 7.51
CA SER A 197 -22.32 16.20 8.42
C SER A 197 -23.36 17.13 7.82
N LYS A 198 -24.36 17.49 8.63
CA LYS A 198 -25.41 18.47 8.25
C LYS A 198 -24.96 19.91 8.47
N THR A 199 -23.93 20.11 9.28
CA THR A 199 -23.42 21.44 9.68
C THR A 199 -22.13 21.81 8.97
N THR A 200 -21.32 20.82 8.60
CA THR A 200 -20.01 21.03 7.99
C THR A 200 -19.97 20.42 6.59
N ILE A 201 -19.57 21.22 5.61
CA ILE A 201 -19.45 20.76 4.23
C ILE A 201 -18.30 19.76 4.11
N ALA A 202 -18.51 18.69 3.34
CA ALA A 202 -17.50 17.68 3.03
C ALA A 202 -16.90 16.95 4.24
N GLU A 203 -17.63 16.90 5.35
CA GLU A 203 -17.27 16.13 6.54
C GLU A 203 -18.19 14.91 6.69
N CYS A 204 -17.61 13.79 7.15
CA CYS A 204 -18.39 12.63 7.53
C CYS A 204 -18.78 12.68 9.01
N ALA A 205 -20.06 12.47 9.33
CA ALA A 205 -20.56 12.41 10.69
C ALA A 205 -20.48 11.00 11.28
N VAL A 206 -20.72 9.96 10.46
CA VAL A 206 -20.74 8.57 10.91
C VAL A 206 -19.92 7.71 9.94
N TRP A 207 -18.81 7.18 10.45
CA TRP A 207 -17.98 6.20 9.76
C TRP A 207 -18.41 4.77 10.12
N GLY A 208 -18.37 3.86 9.16
CA GLY A 208 -18.61 2.45 9.43
C GLY A 208 -18.55 1.55 8.19
N PRO A 209 -18.74 0.24 8.39
CA PRO A 209 -18.59 -0.74 7.32
C PRO A 209 -19.78 -0.71 6.34
N ASN A 210 -19.48 -0.73 5.05
CA ASN A 210 -20.41 -0.92 3.95
C ASN A 210 -20.23 -2.32 3.35
N ALA A 211 -20.97 -3.29 3.90
CA ALA A 211 -20.86 -4.70 3.49
C ALA A 211 -21.28 -4.94 2.03
N THR A 212 -22.21 -4.12 1.51
CA THR A 212 -22.63 -4.20 0.10
C THR A 212 -21.48 -3.81 -0.81
N LEU A 213 -20.82 -2.67 -0.53
CA LEU A 213 -19.66 -2.24 -1.31
C LEU A 213 -18.50 -3.26 -1.23
N ALA A 214 -18.24 -3.83 -0.05
CA ALA A 214 -17.20 -4.85 0.10
C ALA A 214 -17.48 -6.08 -0.78
N ARG A 215 -18.72 -6.57 -0.82
CA ARG A 215 -19.15 -7.69 -1.66
C ARG A 215 -19.02 -7.36 -3.15
N GLU A 216 -19.66 -6.29 -3.58
CA GLU A 216 -19.70 -5.87 -4.98
C GLU A 216 -18.30 -5.59 -5.56
N ARG A 217 -17.37 -5.09 -4.73
CA ARG A 217 -16.02 -4.74 -5.17
C ARG A 217 -15.01 -5.88 -5.03
N VAL A 218 -15.14 -6.73 -4.01
CA VAL A 218 -14.09 -7.73 -3.72
C VAL A 218 -14.67 -9.08 -3.34
N LEU A 219 -15.53 -9.17 -2.32
CA LEU A 219 -15.84 -10.47 -1.70
C LEU A 219 -16.66 -11.42 -2.58
N ASP A 220 -17.41 -10.91 -3.56
CA ASP A 220 -18.14 -11.73 -4.54
C ASP A 220 -17.28 -12.06 -5.78
N HIS A 221 -16.00 -11.64 -5.81
CA HIS A 221 -15.03 -11.87 -6.89
C HIS A 221 -13.87 -12.75 -6.38
N PRO A 222 -13.93 -14.08 -6.58
CA PRO A 222 -12.96 -15.02 -6.00
C PRO A 222 -11.51 -14.74 -6.39
N ASP A 223 -11.27 -14.29 -7.62
CA ASP A 223 -9.96 -13.89 -8.13
C ASP A 223 -9.34 -12.73 -7.34
N ARG A 224 -10.15 -11.74 -6.95
CA ARG A 224 -9.70 -10.58 -6.16
C ARG A 224 -9.38 -10.98 -4.73
N VAL A 225 -10.21 -11.84 -4.15
CA VAL A 225 -9.96 -12.42 -2.82
C VAL A 225 -8.67 -13.22 -2.83
N GLU A 226 -8.47 -14.09 -3.82
CA GLU A 226 -7.25 -14.88 -3.96
C GLU A 226 -6.00 -13.98 -4.11
N ASN A 227 -6.06 -12.95 -4.95
CA ASN A 227 -4.96 -12.00 -5.14
C ASN A 227 -4.62 -11.20 -3.88
N LEU A 228 -5.63 -10.86 -3.07
CA LEU A 228 -5.44 -10.24 -1.76
C LEU A 228 -4.63 -11.14 -0.82
N TYR A 229 -5.01 -12.41 -0.68
CA TYR A 229 -4.29 -13.37 0.15
C TYR A 229 -2.89 -13.68 -0.38
N ALA A 230 -2.73 -13.80 -1.70
CA ALA A 230 -1.42 -13.98 -2.32
C ALA A 230 -0.50 -12.78 -2.03
N THR A 231 -1.02 -11.56 -2.12
CA THR A 231 -0.28 -10.34 -1.79
C THR A 231 0.14 -10.31 -0.33
N PHE A 232 -0.77 -10.65 0.59
CA PHE A 232 -0.45 -10.76 2.01
C PHE A 232 0.65 -11.79 2.27
N ALA A 233 0.57 -12.99 1.68
CA ALA A 233 1.57 -14.03 1.84
C ALA A 233 2.95 -13.62 1.29
N ILE A 234 2.99 -12.93 0.14
CA ILE A 234 4.23 -12.43 -0.46
C ILE A 234 4.87 -11.37 0.44
N LEU A 235 4.09 -10.40 0.93
CA LEU A 235 4.60 -9.36 1.84
C LEU A 235 5.08 -9.95 3.16
N LEU A 236 4.34 -10.90 3.74
CA LEU A 236 4.75 -11.61 4.95
C LEU A 236 6.07 -12.35 4.74
N ARG A 237 6.22 -13.06 3.61
CA ARG A 237 7.49 -13.73 3.26
C ARG A 237 8.63 -12.73 3.08
N ALA A 238 8.38 -11.56 2.48
CA ALA A 238 9.38 -10.52 2.33
C ALA A 238 9.86 -10.00 3.69
N VAL A 239 8.94 -9.72 4.63
CA VAL A 239 9.27 -9.31 6.00
C VAL A 239 10.08 -10.39 6.72
N LEU A 240 9.68 -11.66 6.61
CA LEU A 240 10.42 -12.77 7.23
C LEU A 240 11.84 -12.91 6.68
N ARG A 241 12.03 -12.71 5.37
CA ARG A 241 13.36 -12.74 4.73
C ARG A 241 14.20 -11.53 5.07
N ALA A 242 13.58 -10.36 5.22
CA ALA A 242 14.26 -9.16 5.67
C ALA A 242 14.67 -9.25 7.15
N GLY A 243 13.93 -10.01 7.97
CA GLY A 243 14.28 -10.27 9.37
C GLY A 243 15.62 -10.97 9.54
N ASP A 244 16.09 -11.75 8.55
CA ASP A 244 17.43 -12.34 8.56
C ASP A 244 18.54 -11.30 8.27
N ALA A 245 18.17 -10.13 7.74
CA ALA A 245 19.06 -9.03 7.36
C ALA A 245 18.98 -7.82 8.32
N VAL A 246 18.17 -7.93 9.38
CA VAL A 246 17.89 -6.93 10.44
C VAL A 246 18.36 -7.48 11.78
#